data_AF-A0A9Q2XR02-F1
#
_entry.id   AF-A0A9Q2XR02-F1
#
_cell.length_a   1.000
_cell.length_b   1.000
_cell.length_c   1.000
_cell.angle_alpha   90.00
_cell.angle_beta   90.00
_cell.angle_gamma   90.00
#
_symmetry.space_group_name_H-M   'P 1'
#
loop_
_entity.id
_entity.type
_entity.pdbx_description
1 polymer ?
#
loop_
_entity_poly.entity_id
_entity_poly.type
_entity_poly.pdbx_seq_one_letter_code
_entity_poly.pdbx_strand_id
1 'polypeptide(L)' 'MTRELTYRVNGKDIVIQDHSAGHNYGAGGLGDQPCHHNVRPADNTRTGTVAGMDDHYYFGCRNKK' A
#
# COMPACT_ATOMS: atom_id res chain seq x y z
N MET A 1 8.11 -4.54 7.65
CA MET A 1 7.08 -3.97 8.54
C MET A 1 6.38 -2.87 7.75
N THR A 2 5.07 -2.99 7.56
CA THR A 2 4.26 -1.99 6.87
C THR A 2 3.97 -0.83 7.83
N ARG A 3 4.18 0.41 7.39
CA ARG A 3 3.71 1.59 8.12
C ARG A 3 2.35 1.99 7.54
N GLU A 4 1.38 2.27 8.40
CA GLU A 4 0.07 2.77 7.98
C GLU A 4 -0.11 4.23 8.40
N LEU A 5 -0.65 5.04 7.50
CA LEU A 5 -0.98 6.44 7.75
C LEU A 5 -2.45 6.69 7.44
N THR A 6 -3.19 7.23 8.41
CA THR A 6 -4.62 7.54 8.26
C THR A 6 -4.81 9.00 7.86
N TYR A 7 -5.64 9.24 6.85
CA TYR A 7 -6.02 10.57 6.39
C TYR A 7 -7.53 10.71 6.32
N ARG A 8 -8.05 11.87 6.73
CA ARG A 8 -9.46 12.24 6.53
C ARG A 8 -9.59 12.98 5.20
N VAL A 9 -10.34 12.41 4.25
CA VAL A 9 -10.60 12.99 2.93
C VAL A 9 -12.10 13.00 2.69
N ASN A 10 -12.69 14.17 2.42
CA ASN A 10 -14.13 14.34 2.14
C ASN A 10 -15.03 13.65 3.19
N GLY A 11 -14.67 13.77 4.47
CA GLY A 11 -15.43 13.18 5.57
C GLY A 11 -15.18 11.69 5.83
N LYS A 12 -14.40 10.99 4.99
CA LYS A 12 -14.06 9.57 5.14
C LYS A 12 -12.61 9.37 5.54
N ASP A 13 -12.33 8.38 6.38
CA ASP A 13 -10.97 7.98 6.71
C ASP A 13 -10.45 6.97 5.67
N ILE A 14 -9.28 7.25 5.12
CA ILE A 14 -8.51 6.36 4.25
C ILE A 14 -7.17 6.03 4.91
N VAL A 15 -6.62 4.88 4.55
CA VAL A 15 -5.33 4.40 5.03
C VAL A 15 -4.37 4.25 3.86
N ILE A 16 -3.21 4.88 3.97
CA ILE A 16 -2.08 4.64 3.09
C ILE A 16 -1.18 3.59 3.74
N GLN A 17 -1.02 2.45 3.09
CA GLN A 17 -0.10 1.40 3.52
C GLN A 17 1.24 1.57 2.79
N ASP A 18 2.28 1.93 3.54
CA ASP A 18 3.64 2.07 3.01
C ASP A 18 4.31 0.70 2.89
N HIS A 19 4.48 0.25 1.64
CA HIS A 19 5.30 -0.89 1.25
C HIS A 19 6.54 -0.42 0.49
N SER A 20 7.13 0.71 0.87
CA SER A 20 8.36 1.23 0.26
C SER A 20 9.56 0.28 0.38
N ALA A 21 9.51 -0.70 1.29
CA ALA A 21 10.50 -1.77 1.36
C ALA A 21 10.39 -2.80 0.23
N GLY A 22 9.21 -2.93 -0.39
CA GLY A 22 8.80 -4.13 -1.11
C GLY A 22 8.62 -5.31 -0.16
N HIS A 23 8.24 -6.46 -0.70
CA HIS A 23 8.19 -7.71 0.06
C HIS A 23 8.59 -8.90 -0.80
N ASN A 24 9.39 -9.78 -0.19
CA ASN A 24 9.81 -11.06 -0.72
C ASN A 24 9.42 -12.14 0.28
N TYR A 25 8.65 -13.13 -0.18
CA TYR A 25 8.08 -14.20 0.63
C TYR A 25 8.89 -15.50 0.58
N GLY A 26 9.99 -15.55 -0.20
CA GLY A 26 10.82 -16.74 -0.34
C GLY A 26 10.15 -17.91 -1.06
N ALA A 27 8.96 -17.71 -1.65
CA ALA A 27 8.15 -18.72 -2.31
C ALA A 27 8.41 -18.78 -3.83
N GLY A 28 9.69 -18.68 -4.24
CA GLY A 28 10.06 -18.66 -5.67
C GLY A 28 9.50 -17.47 -6.44
N GLY A 29 9.27 -16.33 -5.77
CA GLY A 29 8.68 -15.12 -6.37
C GLY A 29 7.16 -15.05 -6.29
N LEU A 30 6.47 -16.10 -5.82
CA LEU A 30 5.02 -16.08 -5.69
C LEU A 30 4.58 -15.10 -4.60
N GLY A 31 3.84 -14.06 -5.01
CA GLY A 31 3.32 -13.03 -4.10
C GLY A 31 4.32 -11.91 -3.81
N ASP A 32 5.55 -11.99 -4.31
CA ASP A 32 6.54 -10.92 -4.17
C ASP A 32 6.05 -9.66 -4.89
N GLN A 33 6.20 -8.51 -4.23
CA GLN A 33 5.83 -7.23 -4.81
C GLN A 33 6.97 -6.22 -4.66
N PRO A 34 7.27 -5.45 -5.74
CA PRO A 34 8.24 -4.37 -5.66
C PRO A 34 7.72 -3.25 -4.73
N CYS A 35 8.54 -2.24 -4.51
CA CYS A 35 8.20 -1.13 -3.63
C CYS A 35 6.92 -0.41 -4.13
N HIS A 36 5.93 -0.24 -3.26
CA HIS A 36 4.66 0.40 -3.61
C HIS A 36 3.97 0.99 -2.38
N HIS A 37 2.82 1.61 -2.59
CA HIS A 37 1.84 1.85 -1.53
C HIS A 37 0.44 1.45 -1.99
N ASN A 38 -0.43 1.20 -1.01
CA ASN A 38 -1.86 0.94 -1.25
C ASN A 38 -2.69 2.08 -0.65
N VAL A 39 -3.86 2.32 -1.25
CA VAL A 39 -4.91 3.17 -0.68
C VAL A 39 -6.07 2.27 -0.27
N ARG A 40 -6.40 2.27 1.02
CA ARG A 40 -7.42 1.38 1.59
C ARG A 40 -8.47 2.19 2.36
N PRO A 41 -9.73 1.71 2.45
CA PRO A 41 -10.68 2.28 3.38
C PRO A 41 -10.30 1.89 4.82
N ALA A 42 -10.59 2.76 5.79
CA ALA A 42 -10.18 2.52 7.18
C ALA A 42 -10.88 1.32 7.85
N ASP A 43 -12.04 0.91 7.34
CA ASP A 43 -12.81 -0.24 7.83
C ASP A 43 -12.36 -1.58 7.21
N ASN A 44 -11.55 -1.56 6.15
CA ASN A 44 -10.95 -2.76 5.54
C ASN A 44 -9.57 -2.46 4.94
N THR A 45 -8.55 -2.41 5.81
CA THR A 45 -7.17 -2.14 5.42
C THR A 45 -6.48 -3.31 4.70
N ARG A 46 -7.01 -4.54 4.77
CA ARG A 46 -6.37 -5.71 4.15
C ARG A 46 -6.70 -5.86 2.67
N THR A 47 -7.98 -5.72 2.31
CA THR A 47 -8.46 -6.04 0.95
C THR A 47 -9.43 -5.01 0.39
N GLY A 48 -9.77 -3.98 1.16
CA GLY A 48 -10.75 -2.97 0.75
C GLY A 48 -10.21 -2.10 -0.39
N THR A 49 -11.11 -1.63 -1.26
CA THR A 49 -10.78 -0.76 -2.38
C THR A 49 -11.45 0.60 -2.18
N VAL A 50 -10.73 1.69 -2.44
CA VAL A 50 -11.32 3.03 -2.49
C VAL A 50 -11.74 3.32 -3.93
N ALA A 51 -13.01 3.66 -4.14
CA ALA A 51 -13.54 3.91 -5.48
C ALA A 51 -12.73 5.01 -6.20
N GLY A 52 -12.28 4.71 -7.43
CA GLY A 52 -11.47 5.60 -8.25
C GLY A 52 -9.97 5.58 -7.96
N MET A 53 -9.50 4.68 -7.07
CA MET A 53 -8.07 4.48 -6.80
C MET A 53 -7.60 3.13 -7.34
N ASP A 54 -6.32 3.05 -7.68
CA ASP A 54 -5.66 1.80 -8.03
C ASP A 54 -5.35 0.98 -6.76
N ASP A 55 -5.30 -0.34 -6.91
CA ASP A 55 -4.94 -1.22 -5.80
C ASP A 55 -3.48 -1.06 -5.36
N HIS A 56 -2.59 -0.74 -6.30
CA HIS A 56 -1.15 -0.60 -6.07
C HIS A 56 -0.58 0.60 -6.83
N TYR A 57 0.20 1.40 -6.12
CA TYR A 57 0.95 2.51 -6.68
C TYR A 57 2.45 2.23 -6.56
N TYR A 58 3.04 1.72 -7.63
CA TYR A 58 4.45 1.32 -7.69
C TYR A 58 5.39 2.53 -7.71
N PHE A 59 6.52 2.40 -7.01
CA PHE A 59 7.59 3.40 -7.06
C PHE A 59 8.58 3.08 -8.19
N GLY A 60 8.76 4.00 -9.13
CA GLY A 60 9.75 3.86 -10.22
C GLY A 60 11.20 4.01 -9.76
N CYS A 61 11.43 4.68 -8.64
CA CYS A 61 12.73 4.75 -7.98
C CYS A 61 12.53 4.86 -6.47
N ARG A 62 13.45 4.29 -5.70
CA ARG A 62 13.49 4.45 -4.24
C ARG A 62 14.61 5.42 -3.90
N ASN A 63 14.30 6.44 -3.10
CA ASN A 63 15.34 7.24 -2.46
C ASN A 63 16.16 6.32 -1.55
N LYS A 64 17.38 5.98 -1.99
CA LYS A 64 18.36 5.27 -1.18
C LYS A 64 18.84 6.25 -0.11
N LYS A 65 18.29 6.12 1.10
CA LYS A 65 18.94 6.69 2.28
C LYS A 65 20.07 5.79 2.72
#